data_AF-A0A0F5NG72-F1
#
_entry.id   AF-A0A0F5NG72-F1
#
_cell.length_a   1.000
_cell.length_b   1.000
_cell.length_c   1.000
_cell.angle_alpha   90.00
_cell.angle_beta   90.00
_cell.angle_gamma   90.00
#
_symmetry.space_group_name_H-M   'P 1'
#
loop_
_entity.id
_entity.type
_entity.pdbx_description
1 polymer ?
#
loop_
_entity_poly.entity_id
_entity_poly.type
_entity_poly.pdbx_seq_one_letter_code
_entity_poly.pdbx_strand_id
1 'polypeptide(L)'
;MITVAELTTAHERVRASAHAVGVALSSVAVYTEPAVARAVQAEQNLYARIEAEFGMLSSTEAGKRMGSRSSAPRNLATTAHRGKALVAVRRGNYLAYPGFQFGPDGKPLAVIARLREVAEGNGWSEAGLVQWLCSPTTYLDGERPVDRLATDPDRVVAVAAEALAVSW
;
A
#
# COMPACT_ATOMS: atom_id res chain seq x y z
N MET A 1 -19.65 -28.57 -11.97
CA MET A 1 -19.41 -28.67 -13.43
C MET A 1 -19.42 -27.26 -13.98
N ILE A 2 -18.32 -26.79 -14.58
CA ILE A 2 -18.27 -25.48 -15.23
C ILE A 2 -19.15 -25.55 -16.48
N THR A 3 -20.07 -24.60 -16.64
CA THR A 3 -20.99 -24.54 -17.76
C THR A 3 -20.30 -24.01 -19.02
N VAL A 4 -20.84 -24.34 -20.20
CA VAL A 4 -20.34 -23.80 -21.48
C VAL A 4 -20.36 -22.27 -21.48
N ALA A 5 -21.38 -21.66 -20.87
CA ALA A 5 -21.47 -20.20 -20.72
C ALA A 5 -20.33 -19.62 -19.88
N GLU A 6 -20.00 -20.24 -18.73
CA GLU A 6 -18.88 -19.81 -17.88
C GLU A 6 -17.52 -19.91 -18.60
N LEU A 7 -17.33 -20.96 -19.42
CA LEU A 7 -16.15 -21.13 -20.28
C LEU A 7 -16.05 -20.02 -21.35
N THR A 8 -17.16 -19.68 -22.01
CA THR A 8 -17.19 -18.59 -23.00
C THR A 8 -16.85 -17.25 -22.37
N THR A 9 -17.46 -16.91 -21.22
CA THR A 9 -17.15 -15.65 -20.52
C THR A 9 -15.69 -15.62 -20.05
N ALA A 10 -15.14 -16.75 -19.58
CA ALA A 10 -13.73 -16.82 -19.22
C ALA A 10 -12.80 -16.56 -20.43
N HIS A 11 -13.11 -17.16 -21.58
CA HIS A 11 -12.35 -16.96 -22.81
C HIS A 11 -12.38 -15.49 -23.29
N GLU A 12 -13.56 -14.86 -23.26
CA GLU A 12 -13.73 -13.44 -23.61
C GLU A 12 -12.92 -12.53 -22.70
N ARG A 13 -12.94 -12.78 -21.37
CA ARG A 13 -12.10 -12.04 -20.41
C ARG A 13 -10.62 -12.18 -20.73
N VAL A 14 -10.14 -13.39 -20.98
CA VAL A 14 -8.73 -13.63 -21.32
C VAL A 14 -8.34 -12.86 -22.58
N ARG A 15 -9.17 -12.90 -23.63
CA ARG A 15 -8.90 -12.19 -24.88
C ARG A 15 -8.88 -10.68 -24.70
N ALA A 16 -9.85 -10.13 -23.95
CA ALA A 16 -9.92 -8.70 -23.65
C ALA A 16 -8.71 -8.24 -22.83
N SER A 17 -8.31 -9.01 -21.80
CA SER A 17 -7.11 -8.73 -21.01
C SER A 17 -5.84 -8.81 -21.85
N ALA A 18 -5.69 -9.85 -22.68
CA ALA A 18 -4.53 -10.00 -23.56
C ALA A 18 -4.42 -8.82 -24.55
N HIS A 19 -5.53 -8.36 -25.10
CA HIS A 19 -5.56 -7.19 -25.97
C HIS A 19 -5.15 -5.92 -25.22
N ALA A 20 -5.74 -5.65 -24.04
CA ALA A 20 -5.42 -4.46 -23.25
C ALA A 20 -3.94 -4.44 -22.80
N VAL A 21 -3.43 -5.59 -22.35
CA VAL A 21 -2.00 -5.74 -21.99
C VAL A 21 -1.11 -5.57 -23.22
N GLY A 22 -1.49 -6.14 -24.36
CA GLY A 22 -0.76 -5.97 -25.63
C GLY A 22 -0.66 -4.50 -26.04
N VAL A 23 -1.76 -3.73 -25.95
CA VAL A 23 -1.77 -2.28 -26.18
C VAL A 23 -0.84 -1.56 -25.21
N ALA A 24 -0.92 -1.86 -23.91
CA ALA A 24 -0.05 -1.25 -22.92
C ALA A 24 1.44 -1.53 -23.18
N LEU A 25 1.80 -2.78 -23.47
CA LEU A 25 3.18 -3.16 -23.81
C LEU A 25 3.65 -2.51 -25.12
N SER A 26 2.78 -2.36 -26.12
CA SER A 26 3.13 -1.70 -27.38
C SER A 26 3.43 -0.20 -27.23
N SER A 27 2.95 0.42 -26.14
CA SER A 27 3.23 1.82 -25.82
C SER A 27 4.63 2.04 -25.21
N VAL A 28 5.30 0.97 -24.77
CA VAL A 28 6.64 1.05 -24.18
C VAL A 28 7.69 1.14 -25.30
N ALA A 29 8.32 2.30 -25.44
CA ALA A 29 9.27 2.59 -26.53
C ALA A 29 10.63 1.88 -26.39
N VAL A 30 10.89 1.22 -25.25
CA VAL A 30 12.13 0.51 -24.96
C VAL A 30 11.84 -0.96 -24.67
N TYR A 31 12.77 -1.84 -25.07
CA TYR A 31 12.66 -3.26 -24.72
C TYR A 31 12.59 -3.42 -23.19
N THR A 32 11.57 -4.15 -22.74
CA THR A 32 11.32 -4.40 -21.32
C THR A 32 11.43 -5.89 -21.07
N GLU A 33 12.37 -6.27 -20.21
CA GLU A 33 12.52 -7.68 -19.82
C GLU A 33 11.21 -8.21 -19.20
N PRO A 34 10.81 -9.47 -19.49
CA PRO A 34 9.59 -10.06 -18.92
C PRO A 34 9.56 -10.03 -17.38
N ALA A 35 10.72 -10.03 -16.72
CA ALA A 35 10.82 -9.88 -15.27
C ALA A 35 10.31 -8.52 -14.77
N VAL A 36 10.58 -7.44 -15.50
CA VAL A 36 10.13 -6.08 -15.14
C VAL A 36 8.62 -5.97 -15.25
N ALA A 37 8.03 -6.47 -16.33
CA ALA A 37 6.57 -6.48 -16.49
C ALA A 37 5.87 -7.27 -15.36
N ARG A 38 6.44 -8.42 -14.98
CA ARG A 38 5.95 -9.21 -13.84
C ARG A 38 6.07 -8.49 -12.51
N ALA A 39 7.19 -7.80 -12.27
CA ALA A 39 7.39 -7.02 -11.05
C ALA A 39 6.36 -5.88 -10.93
N VAL A 40 6.14 -5.13 -12.00
CA VAL A 40 5.13 -4.05 -12.05
C VAL A 40 3.73 -4.61 -11.83
N GLN A 41 3.37 -5.73 -12.47
CA GLN A 41 2.08 -6.38 -12.25
C GLN A 41 1.91 -6.85 -10.79
N ALA A 42 2.95 -7.43 -10.19
CA ALA A 42 2.92 -7.87 -8.80
C ALA A 42 2.73 -6.70 -7.84
N GLU A 43 3.38 -5.57 -8.09
CA GLU A 43 3.21 -4.32 -7.33
C GLU A 43 1.77 -3.78 -7.47
N GLN A 44 1.20 -3.76 -8.67
CA GLN A 44 -0.20 -3.35 -8.87
C GLN A 44 -1.16 -4.25 -8.10
N ASN A 45 -0.95 -5.57 -8.14
CA ASN A 45 -1.76 -6.54 -7.42
C ASN A 45 -1.63 -6.37 -5.90
N LEU A 46 -0.44 -6.07 -5.40
CA LEU A 46 -0.22 -5.78 -3.98
C LEU A 46 -1.07 -4.59 -3.54
N TYR A 47 -0.97 -3.45 -4.23
CA TYR A 47 -1.73 -2.26 -3.84
C TYR A 47 -3.23 -2.42 -4.04
N ALA A 48 -3.68 -3.17 -5.05
CA ALA A 48 -5.10 -3.50 -5.21
C ALA A 48 -5.64 -4.31 -4.03
N ARG A 49 -4.85 -5.24 -3.47
CA ARG A 49 -5.24 -5.97 -2.25
C ARG A 49 -5.27 -5.07 -1.02
N ILE A 50 -4.26 -4.21 -0.85
CA ILE A 50 -4.22 -3.25 0.27
C ILE A 50 -5.43 -2.31 0.21
N GLU A 51 -5.76 -1.81 -0.98
CA GLU A 51 -6.93 -0.95 -1.21
C GLU A 51 -8.25 -1.69 -0.95
N ALA A 52 -8.38 -2.94 -1.40
CA ALA A 52 -9.58 -3.73 -1.16
C ALA A 52 -9.80 -4.05 0.34
N GLU A 53 -8.73 -4.27 1.09
CA GLU A 53 -8.80 -4.65 2.51
C GLU A 53 -8.92 -3.44 3.43
N PHE A 54 -8.11 -2.41 3.23
CA PHE A 54 -7.98 -1.29 4.16
C PHE A 54 -8.52 0.04 3.60
N GLY A 55 -8.85 0.07 2.30
CA GLY A 55 -9.07 1.32 1.58
C GLY A 55 -7.77 2.07 1.30
N MET A 56 -7.83 2.95 0.31
CA MET A 56 -6.73 3.83 -0.07
C MET A 56 -7.26 5.25 -0.26
N LEU A 57 -7.03 6.11 0.73
CA LEU A 57 -7.63 7.44 0.77
C LEU A 57 -6.81 8.43 -0.07
N SER A 58 -7.47 9.32 -0.82
CA SER A 58 -6.84 10.53 -1.34
C SER A 58 -6.48 11.51 -0.20
N SER A 59 -5.66 12.53 -0.47
CA SER A 59 -5.36 13.57 0.54
C SER A 59 -6.63 14.24 1.09
N THR A 60 -7.65 14.44 0.26
CA THR A 60 -8.92 15.06 0.68
C THR A 60 -9.70 14.13 1.61
N GLU A 61 -9.80 12.84 1.27
CA GLU A 61 -10.48 11.84 2.10
C GLU A 61 -9.75 11.62 3.42
N ALA A 62 -8.41 11.52 3.39
CA ALA A 62 -7.59 11.43 4.61
C ALA A 62 -7.79 12.66 5.51
N GLY A 63 -7.79 13.87 4.93
CA GLY A 63 -8.04 15.10 5.69
C GLY A 63 -9.43 15.14 6.34
N LYS A 64 -10.46 14.66 5.63
CA LYS A 64 -11.82 14.51 6.18
C LYS A 64 -11.87 13.43 7.27
N ARG A 65 -11.21 12.29 7.05
CA ARG A 65 -11.11 11.18 8.03
C ARG A 65 -10.49 11.65 9.35
N MET A 66 -9.49 12.52 9.28
CA MET A 66 -8.84 13.16 10.43
C MET A 66 -9.71 14.22 11.15
N GLY A 67 -10.90 14.51 10.62
CA GLY A 67 -11.87 15.46 11.19
C GLY A 67 -11.73 16.90 10.71
N SER A 68 -11.05 17.15 9.58
CA SER A 68 -10.94 18.53 9.05
C SER A 68 -12.30 19.10 8.66
N ARG A 69 -12.62 20.27 9.21
CA ARG A 69 -13.80 21.09 8.85
C ARG A 69 -13.47 22.24 7.89
N SER A 70 -12.21 22.32 7.44
CA SER A 70 -11.75 23.35 6.52
C SER A 70 -12.32 23.13 5.11
N SER A 71 -12.39 24.20 4.31
CA SER A 71 -12.64 24.13 2.86
C SER A 71 -11.52 23.42 2.09
N ALA A 72 -10.32 23.27 2.69
CA ALA A 72 -9.19 22.54 2.11
C ALA A 72 -8.72 21.36 3.02
N PRO A 73 -9.51 20.28 3.18
CA PRO A 73 -9.16 19.14 4.04
C PRO A 73 -7.81 18.51 3.71
N ARG A 74 -7.44 18.48 2.42
CA ARG A 74 -6.18 17.93 1.94
C ARG A 74 -4.94 18.50 2.63
N ASN A 75 -4.99 19.77 3.06
CA ASN A 75 -3.86 20.43 3.70
C ASN A 75 -3.54 19.78 5.05
N LEU A 76 -4.55 19.31 5.79
CA LEU A 76 -4.34 18.59 7.04
C LEU A 76 -3.58 17.27 6.81
N ALA A 77 -4.02 16.48 5.82
CA ALA A 77 -3.35 15.22 5.47
C ALA A 77 -1.93 15.47 4.96
N THR A 78 -1.73 16.48 4.11
CA THR A 78 -0.39 16.83 3.61
C THR A 78 0.53 17.29 4.74
N THR A 79 0.05 18.11 5.68
CA THR A 79 0.86 18.53 6.84
C THR A 79 1.18 17.35 7.76
N ALA A 80 0.22 16.47 8.03
CA ALA A 80 0.44 15.27 8.84
C ALA A 80 1.44 14.30 8.19
N HIS A 81 1.37 14.13 6.86
CA HIS A 81 2.35 13.36 6.10
C HIS A 81 3.75 13.96 6.16
N ARG A 82 3.90 15.28 5.97
CA ARG A 82 5.20 15.95 6.15
C ARG A 82 5.74 15.81 7.57
N GLY A 83 4.85 15.82 8.56
CA GLY A 83 5.16 15.62 9.98
C GLY A 83 5.32 14.16 10.41
N LYS A 84 5.50 13.22 9.47
CA LYS A 84 5.67 11.77 9.73
C LYS A 84 4.50 11.04 10.39
N ALA A 85 3.38 11.70 10.63
CA ALA A 85 2.20 11.08 11.24
C ALA A 85 1.41 10.17 10.29
N LEU A 86 1.70 10.21 8.99
CA LEU A 86 1.09 9.36 7.96
C LEU A 86 2.16 8.75 7.06
N VAL A 87 1.87 7.59 6.49
CA VAL A 87 2.54 7.04 5.31
C VAL A 87 1.67 7.25 4.08
N ALA A 88 2.30 7.47 2.93
CA ALA A 88 1.64 7.58 1.65
C ALA A 88 2.40 6.81 0.55
N VAL A 89 1.64 6.23 -0.36
CA VAL A 89 2.18 5.56 -1.55
C VAL A 89 1.80 6.34 -2.79
N ARG A 90 2.72 6.41 -3.77
CA ARG A 90 2.45 7.10 -5.03
C ARG A 90 1.58 6.19 -5.91
N ARG A 91 0.40 6.67 -6.31
CA ARG A 91 -0.49 5.99 -7.26
C ARG A 91 -0.65 6.91 -8.46
N GLY A 92 0.07 6.64 -9.54
CA GLY A 92 0.13 7.54 -10.69
C GLY A 92 0.62 8.94 -10.28
N ASN A 93 -0.21 9.97 -10.48
CA ASN A 93 0.16 11.36 -10.17
C ASN A 93 -0.29 11.87 -8.80
N TYR A 94 -0.81 11.00 -7.91
CA TYR A 94 -1.29 11.41 -6.59
C TYR A 94 -0.71 10.54 -5.46
N LEU A 95 -0.70 11.10 -4.25
CA LEU A 95 -0.39 10.38 -3.02
C LEU A 95 -1.66 9.76 -2.47
N ALA A 96 -1.58 8.49 -2.14
CA ALA A 96 -2.65 7.70 -1.58
C ALA A 96 -2.26 7.21 -0.19
N TYR A 97 -3.20 7.27 0.76
CA TYR A 97 -2.98 7.02 2.18
C TYR A 97 -3.70 5.72 2.56
N PRO A 98 -2.96 4.63 2.87
CA PRO A 98 -3.60 3.37 3.28
C PRO A 98 -4.48 3.57 4.52
N GLY A 99 -5.68 2.97 4.54
CA GLY A 99 -6.65 3.23 5.61
C GLY A 99 -6.30 2.62 6.96
N PHE A 100 -5.46 1.58 7.01
CA PHE A 100 -5.03 0.92 8.26
C PHE A 100 -4.33 1.86 9.25
N GLN A 101 -3.82 3.00 8.78
CA GLN A 101 -3.09 3.94 9.62
C GLN A 101 -4.00 4.84 10.47
N PHE A 102 -5.32 4.75 10.31
CA PHE A 102 -6.29 5.55 11.05
C PHE A 102 -7.04 4.70 12.09
N GLY A 103 -7.07 5.16 13.34
CA GLY A 103 -7.85 4.56 14.40
C GLY A 103 -9.37 4.73 14.21
N PRO A 104 -10.20 4.10 15.08
CA PRO A 104 -11.65 4.22 15.03
C PRO A 104 -12.15 5.67 15.05
N ASP A 105 -11.46 6.53 15.82
CA ASP A 105 -11.69 7.97 15.94
C ASP A 105 -11.28 8.79 14.71
N GLY A 106 -10.71 8.14 13.69
CA GLY A 106 -10.22 8.75 12.46
C GLY A 106 -8.87 9.45 12.60
N LYS A 107 -8.23 9.39 13.78
CA LYS A 107 -6.89 9.94 14.00
C LYS A 107 -5.83 8.96 13.53
N PRO A 108 -4.68 9.45 13.03
CA PRO A 108 -3.56 8.57 12.71
C PRO A 108 -3.07 7.82 13.96
N LEU A 109 -2.76 6.54 13.82
CA LEU A 109 -2.16 5.74 14.89
C LEU A 109 -0.75 6.26 15.19
N ALA A 110 -0.45 6.54 16.46
CA ALA A 110 0.84 7.10 16.88
C ALA A 110 2.05 6.23 16.47
N VAL A 111 1.85 4.91 16.36
CA VAL A 111 2.85 3.94 15.91
C VAL A 111 3.42 4.26 14.52
N ILE A 112 2.64 4.91 13.65
CA ILE A 112 3.04 5.21 12.26
C ILE A 112 4.24 6.14 12.22
N ALA A 113 4.29 7.15 13.09
CA ALA A 113 5.44 8.05 13.17
C ALA A 113 6.73 7.30 13.57
N ARG A 114 6.64 6.42 14.57
CA ARG A 114 7.76 5.59 15.03
C ARG A 114 8.24 4.64 13.94
N LEU A 115 7.32 4.02 13.19
CA LEU A 115 7.66 3.14 12.07
C LEU A 115 8.32 3.89 10.92
N ARG A 116 7.88 5.12 10.64
CA ARG A 116 8.53 5.98 9.65
C ARG A 116 9.95 6.36 10.05
N GLU A 117 10.18 6.65 11.32
CA GLU A 117 11.53 6.92 11.85
C GLU A 117 12.44 5.71 11.70
N VAL A 118 11.96 4.50 12.05
CA VAL A 118 12.71 3.26 11.86
C VAL A 118 13.02 3.01 10.38
N ALA A 119 12.04 3.18 9.49
CA ALA A 119 12.25 2.97 8.06
C ALA A 119 13.27 3.94 7.48
N GLU A 120 13.12 5.24 7.76
CA GLU A 120 14.03 6.28 7.27
C GLU A 120 15.45 6.08 7.82
N GLY A 121 15.59 5.75 9.10
CA GLY A 121 16.89 5.46 9.74
C GLY A 121 17.63 4.27 9.11
N ASN A 122 16.91 3.36 8.45
CA ASN A 122 17.48 2.21 7.75
C ASN A 122 17.42 2.35 6.21
N GLY A 123 17.09 3.54 5.68
CA GLY A 123 17.05 3.79 4.24
C GLY A 123 15.87 3.17 3.48
N TRP A 124 14.82 2.72 4.19
CA TRP A 124 13.62 2.16 3.58
C TRP A 124 12.67 3.25 3.10
N SER A 125 12.04 3.02 1.95
CA SER A 125 10.99 3.90 1.42
C SER A 125 9.65 3.68 2.15
N GLU A 126 8.76 4.67 2.09
CA GLU A 126 7.38 4.53 2.61
C GLU A 126 6.62 3.39 1.91
N ALA A 127 6.84 3.21 0.60
CA ALA A 127 6.27 2.10 -0.16
C ALA A 127 6.76 0.74 0.35
N GLY A 128 8.07 0.61 0.61
CA GLY A 128 8.66 -0.60 1.19
C GLY A 128 8.12 -0.88 2.60
N LEU A 129 7.98 0.15 3.43
CA LEU A 129 7.36 0.02 4.76
C LEU A 129 5.91 -0.45 4.67
N VAL A 130 5.09 0.14 3.79
CA VAL A 130 3.69 -0.27 3.58
C VAL A 130 3.59 -1.72 3.11
N GLN A 131 4.44 -2.12 2.16
CA GLN A 131 4.51 -3.51 1.69
C GLN A 131 4.88 -4.46 2.83
N TRP A 132 5.88 -4.12 3.64
CA TRP A 132 6.32 -4.94 4.76
C TRP A 132 5.21 -5.08 5.81
N LEU A 133 4.53 -3.99 6.18
CA LEU A 133 3.41 -4.02 7.11
C LEU A 133 2.30 -4.99 6.67
N CYS A 134 2.04 -5.07 5.36
CA CYS A 134 0.98 -5.90 4.81
C CYS A 134 1.43 -7.34 4.50
N SER A 135 2.69 -7.70 4.76
CA SER A 135 3.25 -9.01 4.46
C SER A 135 3.41 -9.84 5.75
N PRO A 136 3.07 -11.15 5.72
CA PRO A 136 3.42 -12.07 6.79
C PRO A 136 4.90 -12.02 7.12
N THR A 137 5.25 -12.12 8.41
CA THR A 137 6.64 -12.12 8.84
C THR A 137 6.91 -13.18 9.90
N THR A 138 8.09 -13.81 9.83
CA THR A 138 8.53 -14.83 10.79
C THR A 138 8.78 -14.25 12.19
N TYR A 139 9.02 -12.94 12.29
CA TYR A 139 9.19 -12.23 13.57
C TYR A 139 7.88 -12.12 14.39
N LEU A 140 6.74 -12.38 13.75
CA LEU A 140 5.39 -12.36 14.32
C LEU A 140 4.65 -13.69 14.06
N ASP A 141 5.37 -14.81 14.06
CA ASP A 141 4.79 -16.16 13.92
C ASP A 141 3.97 -16.35 12.62
N GLY A 142 4.31 -15.62 11.55
CA GLY A 142 3.60 -15.64 10.28
C GLY A 142 2.41 -14.68 10.20
N GLU A 143 2.12 -13.89 11.24
CA GLU A 143 1.15 -12.80 11.16
C GLU A 143 1.72 -11.58 10.43
N ARG A 144 0.83 -10.69 9.98
CA ARG A 144 1.20 -9.43 9.34
C ARG A 144 1.33 -8.33 10.40
N PRO A 145 2.37 -7.48 10.33
CA PRO A 145 2.50 -6.37 11.27
C PRO A 145 1.29 -5.40 11.28
N VAL A 146 0.62 -5.22 10.14
CA VAL A 146 -0.56 -4.33 10.01
C VAL A 146 -1.70 -4.74 10.96
N ASP A 147 -1.85 -6.05 11.22
CA ASP A 147 -2.93 -6.59 12.07
C ASP A 147 -2.69 -6.31 13.57
N ARG A 148 -1.47 -5.90 13.94
CA ARG A 148 -1.07 -5.62 15.32
C ARG A 148 -0.86 -4.13 15.63
N LEU A 149 -1.07 -3.24 14.65
CA LEU A 149 -0.84 -1.79 14.83
C LEU A 149 -1.68 -1.16 15.96
N ALA A 150 -2.87 -1.68 16.21
CA ALA A 150 -3.78 -1.18 17.24
C ALA A 150 -3.64 -1.91 18.59
N THR A 151 -3.30 -3.21 18.55
CA THR A 151 -3.30 -4.09 19.72
C THR A 151 -1.94 -4.23 20.38
N ASP A 152 -0.86 -4.24 19.59
CA ASP A 152 0.51 -4.40 20.07
C ASP A 152 1.51 -3.54 19.24
N PRO A 153 1.35 -2.20 19.27
CA PRO A 153 2.17 -1.30 18.46
C PRO A 153 3.65 -1.33 18.83
N ASP A 154 3.98 -1.58 20.10
CA ASP A 154 5.38 -1.62 20.57
C ASP A 154 6.11 -2.83 19.99
N ARG A 155 5.45 -4.00 19.95
CA ARG A 155 6.03 -5.19 19.32
C ARG A 155 6.25 -4.97 17.83
N VAL A 156 5.31 -4.31 17.13
CA VAL A 156 5.47 -4.01 15.70
C VAL A 156 6.68 -3.12 15.44
N VAL A 157 6.91 -2.10 16.27
CA VAL A 157 8.08 -1.22 16.15
C VAL A 157 9.39 -1.96 16.45
N ALA A 158 9.42 -2.80 17.48
CA ALA A 158 10.60 -3.61 17.81
C ALA A 158 10.97 -4.55 16.65
N VAL A 159 9.98 -5.25 16.10
CA VAL A 159 10.16 -6.14 14.96
C VAL A 159 10.57 -5.38 13.69
N ALA A 160 10.03 -4.17 13.48
CA ALA A 160 10.46 -3.33 12.37
C ALA A 160 11.94 -2.94 12.50
N ALA A 161 12.39 -2.58 13.70
CA ALA A 161 13.80 -2.23 13.93
C ALA A 161 14.76 -3.39 13.61
N GLU A 162 14.36 -4.63 13.92
CA GLU A 162 15.15 -5.82 13.55
C GLU A 162 15.08 -6.10 12.05
N ALA A 163 13.88 -6.15 11.47
CA ALA A 163 13.67 -6.59 10.10
C ALA A 163 14.21 -5.60 9.06
N LEU A 164 14.10 -4.29 9.32
CA LEU A 164 14.52 -3.25 8.38
C LEU A 164 16.02 -2.94 8.47
N ALA A 165 16.69 -3.33 9.56
CA ALA A 165 18.14 -3.17 9.71
C ALA A 165 18.96 -4.19 8.90
N VAL A 166 18.31 -5.25 8.39
CA VAL A 166 19.01 -6.27 7.60
C VAL A 166 19.34 -5.71 6.21
N SER A 167 20.62 -5.39 5.98
CA SER A 167 21.18 -5.14 4.65
C SER A 167 21.78 -6.43 4.09
N TRP A 168 21.37 -6.84 2.89
CA TRP A 168 21.96 -7.94 2.13
C TRP A 168 22.89 -7.41 1.05
#